data_AF-A0A8T3UU73-F1
#
_entry.id   AF-A0A8T3UU73-F1
#
_cell.length_a   1.000
_cell.length_b   1.000
_cell.length_c   1.000
_cell.angle_alpha   90.00
_cell.angle_beta   90.00
_cell.angle_gamma   90.00
#
_symmetry.space_group_name_H-M   'P 1'
#
loop_
_entity.id
_entity.type
_entity.pdbx_description
1 polymer ?
#
loop_
_entity_poly.entity_id
_entity_poly.type
_entity_poly.pdbx_seq_one_letter_code
_entity_poly.pdbx_strand_id
1 'polypeptide(L)'
;MRKPYVILIGSASGIGKSTIAAELAKTLNIKHLIESDFIRAVVRGIIGKEYAPALHSSSYDAYKHLRNKERYESYDELVSAGFDEHAASVIPALEKIIQRAITDYDDIIIEGVHLVPGLIDIEQFKEFANIYFFILSSDEEAHKERFVKRAVQIHRGGKQLDFFRENRIIHDHLIEQAKINGANVIHAESIDKTLDKILSVINKSCATINLINSADELSDVIDIIITKNNGSLEKVVYNIKGFKEPLVRNINVSDEDSAHRFIEKLNEDESKKEYLNELYNLSEYRKTTICAANAEKLDKIIKELTEKGYVLNE
;
A
#
# COMPACT_ATOMS: atom_id res chain seq x y z
N MET A 1 15.38 0.92 -21.06
CA MET A 1 15.76 -0.07 -20.02
C MET A 1 14.57 -0.28 -19.11
N ARG A 2 14.44 -1.46 -18.48
CA ARG A 2 13.37 -1.74 -17.50
C ARG A 2 13.56 -0.83 -16.28
N LYS A 3 12.47 -0.26 -15.74
CA LYS A 3 12.49 0.41 -14.44
C LYS A 3 12.67 -0.64 -13.33
N PRO A 4 13.66 -0.52 -12.43
CA PRO A 4 13.81 -1.42 -11.30
C PRO A 4 12.62 -1.28 -10.33
N TYR A 5 12.36 -2.34 -9.58
CA TYR A 5 11.40 -2.36 -8.49
C TYR A 5 12.06 -1.82 -7.21
N VAL A 6 11.40 -0.86 -6.57
CA VAL A 6 11.74 -0.39 -5.23
C VAL A 6 10.56 -0.70 -4.34
N ILE A 7 10.69 -1.72 -3.49
CA ILE A 7 9.62 -2.19 -2.62
C ILE A 7 9.97 -1.84 -1.17
N LEU A 8 9.17 -1.00 -0.55
CA LEU A 8 9.32 -0.55 0.83
C LEU A 8 8.27 -1.24 1.70
N ILE A 9 8.69 -1.94 2.76
CA ILE A 9 7.80 -2.65 3.69
C ILE A 9 8.02 -2.15 5.11
N GLY A 10 7.18 -1.21 5.54
CA GLY A 10 7.17 -0.68 6.90
C GLY A 10 6.19 -1.43 7.80
N SER A 11 6.49 -1.51 9.10
CA SER A 11 5.54 -1.88 10.15
C SER A 11 6.16 -1.63 11.52
N ALA A 12 5.34 -1.61 12.57
CA ALA A 12 5.84 -1.71 13.94
C ALA A 12 6.56 -3.05 14.18
N SER A 13 7.35 -3.11 15.26
CA SER A 13 8.03 -4.35 15.66
C SER A 13 7.03 -5.43 16.04
N GLY A 14 7.29 -6.67 15.62
CA GLY A 14 6.47 -7.84 15.99
C GLY A 14 5.28 -8.13 15.07
N ILE A 15 5.10 -7.39 13.97
CA ILE A 15 3.99 -7.65 13.03
C ILE A 15 4.26 -8.82 12.07
N GLY A 16 5.53 -9.08 11.72
CA GLY A 16 5.91 -10.15 10.78
C GLY A 16 6.62 -9.65 9.50
N LYS A 17 6.98 -8.36 9.43
CA LYS A 17 7.62 -7.71 8.27
C LYS A 17 8.82 -8.47 7.68
N SER A 18 9.75 -8.93 8.52
CA SER A 18 11.00 -9.55 8.05
C SER A 18 10.73 -10.91 7.38
N THR A 19 9.74 -11.65 7.88
CA THR A 19 9.30 -12.91 7.27
C THR A 19 8.63 -12.66 5.91
N ILE A 20 7.70 -11.70 5.85
CA ILE A 20 7.03 -11.34 4.59
C ILE A 20 8.02 -10.81 3.55
N ALA A 21 8.95 -9.94 3.95
CA ALA A 21 9.96 -9.39 3.05
C ALA A 21 10.90 -10.47 2.49
N ALA A 22 11.30 -11.45 3.31
CA ALA A 22 12.15 -12.56 2.88
C ALA A 22 11.44 -13.47 1.87
N GLU A 23 10.19 -13.85 2.14
CA GLU A 23 9.41 -14.68 1.20
C GLU A 23 9.06 -13.92 -0.09
N LEU A 24 8.80 -12.60 0.00
CA LEU A 24 8.59 -11.76 -1.17
C LEU A 24 9.86 -11.66 -2.03
N ALA A 25 11.02 -11.45 -1.41
CA ALA A 25 12.31 -11.41 -2.10
C ALA A 25 12.56 -12.71 -2.87
N LYS A 26 12.30 -13.86 -2.23
CA LYS A 26 12.40 -15.18 -2.83
C LYS A 26 11.42 -15.35 -4.00
N THR A 27 10.17 -14.94 -3.83
CA THR A 27 9.10 -15.08 -4.83
C THR A 27 9.38 -14.24 -6.08
N LEU A 28 9.86 -13.01 -5.90
CA LEU A 28 10.21 -12.10 -6.99
C LEU A 28 11.65 -12.26 -7.50
N ASN A 29 12.43 -13.18 -6.91
CA ASN A 29 13.86 -13.38 -7.20
C ASN A 29 14.69 -12.08 -7.07
N ILE A 30 14.37 -11.25 -6.07
CA ILE A 30 15.08 -10.00 -5.77
C ILE A 30 16.22 -10.30 -4.79
N LYS A 31 17.45 -9.98 -5.19
CA LYS A 31 18.66 -10.28 -4.40
C LYS A 31 18.90 -9.29 -3.27
N HIS A 32 18.52 -8.03 -3.46
CA HIS A 32 18.80 -6.95 -2.52
C HIS A 32 17.65 -6.80 -1.54
N LEU A 33 17.75 -7.48 -0.40
CA LEU A 33 16.87 -7.31 0.76
C LEU A 33 17.63 -6.57 1.87
N ILE A 34 17.20 -5.36 2.22
CA ILE A 34 17.88 -4.48 3.17
C ILE A 34 16.98 -4.20 4.37
N GLU A 35 17.49 -4.43 5.58
CA GLU A 35 16.81 -4.03 6.81
C GLU A 35 17.25 -2.63 7.23
N SER A 36 16.29 -1.73 7.43
CA SER A 36 16.55 -0.34 7.87
C SER A 36 17.28 -0.26 9.21
N ASP A 37 17.15 -1.26 10.09
CA ASP A 37 17.91 -1.33 11.34
C ASP A 37 19.43 -1.49 11.11
N PHE A 38 19.86 -2.19 10.04
CA PHE A 38 21.29 -2.24 9.69
C PHE A 38 21.79 -0.87 9.23
N ILE A 39 20.97 -0.14 8.48
CA ILE A 39 21.31 1.22 8.04
C ILE A 39 21.41 2.15 9.24
N ARG A 40 20.46 2.05 10.18
CA ARG A 40 20.55 2.76 11.46
C ARG A 40 21.84 2.44 12.21
N ALA A 41 22.27 1.18 12.26
CA ALA A 41 23.51 0.80 12.93
C ALA A 41 24.73 1.50 12.31
N VAL A 42 24.76 1.64 10.98
CA VAL A 42 25.80 2.42 10.28
C VAL A 42 25.72 3.91 10.64
N VAL A 43 24.54 4.51 10.56
CA VAL A 43 24.34 5.94 10.90
C VAL A 43 24.74 6.23 12.35
N ARG A 44 24.42 5.33 13.29
CA ARG A 44 24.84 5.40 14.70
C ARG A 44 26.34 5.35 14.92
N GLY A 45 27.08 4.70 14.05
CA GLY A 45 28.54 4.68 14.09
C GLY A 45 29.18 6.01 13.68
N ILE A 46 28.43 6.85 12.96
CA ILE A 46 28.88 8.14 12.43
C ILE A 46 28.43 9.28 13.36
N ILE A 47 27.17 9.26 13.81
CA ILE A 47 26.57 10.32 14.63
C ILE A 47 26.56 9.91 16.09
N GLY A 48 27.29 10.65 16.94
CA GLY A 48 27.34 10.43 18.39
C GLY A 48 25.98 10.59 19.09
N LYS A 49 25.79 9.89 20.21
CA LYS A 49 24.53 9.89 20.99
C LYS A 49 24.19 11.27 21.54
N GLU A 50 25.20 12.06 21.86
CA GLU A 50 25.09 13.44 22.31
C GLU A 50 24.47 14.37 21.25
N TYR A 51 24.59 14.03 19.97
CA TYR A 51 24.04 14.80 18.85
C TYR A 51 22.68 14.28 18.40
N ALA A 52 22.49 12.95 18.38
CA ALA A 52 21.24 12.31 17.97
C ALA A 52 20.80 11.25 18.99
N PRO A 53 20.31 11.65 20.18
CA PRO A 53 19.98 10.68 21.23
C PRO A 53 18.87 9.70 20.83
N ALA A 54 17.85 10.16 20.09
CA ALA A 54 16.77 9.32 19.56
C ALA A 54 17.30 8.20 18.64
N LEU A 55 18.26 8.48 17.76
CA LEU A 55 18.89 7.49 16.88
C LEU A 55 19.50 6.30 17.65
N HIS A 56 19.97 6.54 18.88
CA HIS A 56 20.63 5.54 19.74
C HIS A 56 19.69 4.81 20.70
N SER A 57 18.42 5.18 20.78
CA SER A 57 17.40 4.44 21.54
C SER A 57 16.71 3.38 20.66
N SER A 58 15.74 2.67 21.25
CA SER A 58 14.74 1.93 20.47
C SER A 58 13.70 2.91 19.90
N SER A 59 13.03 2.54 18.81
CA SER A 59 11.97 3.34 18.19
C SER A 59 10.86 3.70 19.17
N TYR A 60 10.40 2.71 19.95
CA TYR A 60 9.37 2.86 20.98
C TYR A 60 9.81 3.65 22.22
N ASP A 61 11.09 3.99 22.34
CA ASP A 61 11.66 4.70 23.49
C ASP A 61 12.16 6.11 23.12
N ALA A 62 12.17 6.43 21.82
CA ALA A 62 12.75 7.65 21.28
C ALA A 62 12.07 8.92 21.79
N TYR A 63 10.76 8.85 22.10
CA TYR A 63 10.00 9.96 22.68
C TYR A 63 10.59 10.46 24.01
N LYS A 64 11.34 9.62 24.74
CA LYS A 64 12.01 10.04 25.98
C LYS A 64 13.12 11.06 25.73
N HIS A 65 13.62 11.14 24.51
CA HIS A 65 14.69 12.06 24.10
C HIS A 65 14.18 13.35 23.47
N LEU A 66 12.88 13.45 23.20
CA LEU A 66 12.27 14.69 22.71
C LEU A 66 12.47 15.84 23.70
N ARG A 67 12.82 17.00 23.14
CA ARG A 67 12.78 18.28 23.85
C ARG A 67 11.35 18.82 23.81
N ASN A 68 10.99 19.63 24.81
CA ASN A 68 9.69 20.29 24.91
C ASN A 68 8.48 19.33 24.87
N LYS A 69 8.50 18.28 25.71
CA LYS A 69 7.45 17.25 25.75
C LYS A 69 6.08 17.80 26.13
N GLU A 70 6.05 18.93 26.81
CA GLU A 70 4.86 19.65 27.22
C GLU A 70 4.04 20.23 26.05
N ARG A 71 4.55 20.19 24.82
CA ARG A 71 3.84 20.67 23.61
C ARG A 71 2.86 19.67 23.03
N TYR A 72 2.95 18.39 23.41
CA TYR A 72 2.10 17.34 22.88
C TYR A 72 0.89 17.17 23.79
N GLU A 73 -0.30 17.09 23.19
CA GLU A 73 -1.58 17.07 23.89
C GLU A 73 -1.88 15.71 24.51
N SER A 74 -1.26 14.65 23.97
CA SER A 74 -1.45 13.28 24.43
C SER A 74 -0.15 12.48 24.49
N TYR A 75 -0.18 11.39 25.26
CA TYR A 75 0.93 10.44 25.29
C TYR A 75 1.19 9.80 23.93
N ASP A 76 0.13 9.52 23.19
CA ASP A 76 0.21 8.83 21.91
C ASP A 76 0.88 9.75 20.86
N GLU A 77 0.50 11.03 20.84
CA GLU A 77 1.14 12.06 20.01
C GLU A 77 2.63 12.22 20.36
N LEU A 78 2.98 12.24 21.66
CA LEU A 78 4.37 12.31 22.12
C LEU A 78 5.18 11.11 21.63
N VAL A 79 4.62 9.89 21.72
CA VAL A 79 5.27 8.66 21.25
C VAL A 79 5.48 8.69 19.74
N SER A 80 4.45 9.06 18.98
CA SER A 80 4.52 9.19 17.52
C SER A 80 5.57 10.20 17.06
N ALA A 81 5.60 11.39 17.67
CA ALA A 81 6.60 12.40 17.34
C ALA A 81 8.03 11.95 17.66
N GLY A 82 8.22 11.21 18.75
CA GLY A 82 9.51 10.64 19.11
C GLY A 82 9.98 9.58 18.12
N PHE A 83 9.03 8.77 17.66
CA PHE A 83 9.26 7.79 16.61
C PHE A 83 9.61 8.45 15.27
N ASP A 84 8.93 9.53 14.90
CA ASP A 84 9.25 10.28 13.67
C ASP A 84 10.66 10.89 13.72
N GLU A 85 11.10 11.46 14.84
CA GLU A 85 12.49 11.94 15.00
C GLU A 85 13.51 10.80 14.85
N HIS A 86 13.19 9.63 15.43
CA HIS A 86 14.00 8.42 15.29
C HIS A 86 14.08 7.93 13.83
N ALA A 87 12.96 7.92 13.11
CA ALA A 87 12.91 7.52 11.69
C ALA A 87 13.62 8.53 10.78
N ALA A 88 13.35 9.83 10.96
CA ALA A 88 13.92 10.93 10.18
C ALA A 88 15.46 10.91 10.16
N SER A 89 16.08 10.47 11.25
CA SER A 89 17.55 10.34 11.35
C SER A 89 18.14 9.31 10.39
N VAL A 90 17.34 8.36 9.87
CA VAL A 90 17.78 7.25 9.01
C VAL A 90 17.33 7.46 7.55
N ILE A 91 16.27 8.23 7.31
CA ILE A 91 15.69 8.44 5.98
C ILE A 91 16.73 8.86 4.91
N PRO A 92 17.62 9.83 5.13
CA PRO A 92 18.56 10.25 4.08
C PRO A 92 19.47 9.11 3.61
N ALA A 93 19.84 8.19 4.51
CA ALA A 93 20.65 7.03 4.14
C ALA A 93 19.84 6.00 3.33
N LEU A 94 18.55 5.81 3.66
CA LEU A 94 17.66 4.94 2.89
C LEU A 94 17.43 5.47 1.48
N GLU A 95 17.20 6.78 1.33
CA GLU A 95 17.04 7.42 0.03
C GLU A 95 18.31 7.27 -0.84
N LYS A 96 19.50 7.34 -0.24
CA LYS A 96 20.77 7.09 -0.97
C LYS A 96 20.90 5.64 -1.44
N ILE A 97 20.40 4.68 -0.66
CA ILE A 97 20.38 3.27 -1.06
C ILE A 97 19.39 3.05 -2.21
N ILE A 98 18.21 3.66 -2.15
CA ILE A 98 17.22 3.63 -3.24
C ILE A 98 17.84 4.23 -4.51
N GLN A 99 18.43 5.43 -4.42
CA GLN A 99 19.09 6.09 -5.54
C GLN A 99 20.19 5.22 -6.16
N ARG A 100 20.96 4.50 -5.32
CA ARG A 100 22.01 3.60 -5.77
C ARG A 100 21.44 2.41 -6.53
N ALA A 101 20.44 1.73 -5.98
CA ALA A 101 19.79 0.59 -6.65
C ALA A 101 19.18 1.00 -8.00
N ILE A 102 18.56 2.19 -8.08
CA ILE A 102 18.03 2.76 -9.32
C ILE A 102 19.14 2.98 -10.36
N THR A 103 20.26 3.54 -9.94
CA THR A 103 21.41 3.80 -10.83
C THR A 103 22.00 2.51 -11.38
N ASP A 104 22.03 1.46 -10.56
CA ASP A 104 22.57 0.15 -10.93
C ASP A 104 21.53 -0.74 -11.65
N TYR A 105 20.28 -0.26 -11.83
CA TYR A 105 19.12 -0.99 -12.38
C TYR A 105 18.76 -2.27 -11.59
N ASP A 106 19.07 -2.29 -10.30
CA ASP A 106 18.80 -3.41 -9.41
C ASP A 106 17.43 -3.27 -8.74
N ASP A 107 16.69 -4.37 -8.71
CA ASP A 107 15.49 -4.46 -7.87
C ASP A 107 15.90 -4.54 -6.40
N ILE A 108 15.17 -3.83 -5.53
CA ILE A 108 15.46 -3.77 -4.10
C ILE A 108 14.19 -3.86 -3.26
N ILE A 109 14.28 -4.62 -2.17
CA ILE A 109 13.31 -4.61 -1.08
C ILE A 109 13.98 -4.00 0.15
N ILE A 110 13.36 -2.99 0.73
CA ILE A 110 13.78 -2.40 2.00
C ILE A 110 12.69 -2.66 3.02
N GLU A 111 13.05 -3.20 4.18
CA GLU A 111 12.12 -3.48 5.27
C GLU A 111 12.50 -2.73 6.55
N GLY A 112 11.50 -2.33 7.33
CA GLY A 112 11.69 -2.05 8.75
C GLY A 112 10.92 -0.85 9.28
N VAL A 113 11.13 -0.57 10.56
CA VAL A 113 10.31 0.40 11.31
C VAL A 113 10.53 1.85 10.85
N HIS A 114 11.67 2.16 10.21
CA HIS A 114 12.00 3.52 9.79
C HIS A 114 11.28 3.94 8.50
N LEU A 115 10.59 3.02 7.83
CA LEU A 115 9.86 3.29 6.59
C LEU A 115 8.51 3.93 6.94
N VAL A 116 8.52 5.24 7.15
CA VAL A 116 7.34 6.05 7.48
C VAL A 116 6.85 6.78 6.22
N PRO A 117 5.61 6.51 5.76
CA PRO A 117 5.01 7.27 4.66
C PRO A 117 4.94 8.76 5.02
N GLY A 118 5.27 9.64 4.07
CA GLY A 118 5.36 11.09 4.31
C GLY A 118 6.73 11.59 4.78
N LEU A 119 7.57 10.73 5.37
CA LEU A 119 8.97 11.11 5.69
C LEU A 119 9.95 10.79 4.56
N ILE A 120 9.69 9.74 3.78
CA ILE A 120 10.48 9.39 2.60
C ILE A 120 9.87 10.10 1.39
N ASP A 121 10.66 10.91 0.68
CA ASP A 121 10.20 11.51 -0.57
C ASP A 121 10.30 10.47 -1.69
N ILE A 122 9.23 9.71 -1.89
CA ILE A 122 9.14 8.71 -2.95
C ILE A 122 8.91 9.32 -4.34
N GLU A 123 8.41 10.57 -4.44
CA GLU A 123 8.09 11.20 -5.72
C GLU A 123 9.36 11.40 -6.56
N GLN A 124 10.47 11.74 -5.91
CA GLN A 124 11.77 11.92 -6.57
C GLN A 124 12.26 10.68 -7.36
N PHE A 125 11.71 9.49 -7.08
CA PHE A 125 12.14 8.23 -7.68
C PHE A 125 11.16 7.66 -8.72
N LYS A 126 9.90 8.14 -8.80
CA LYS A 126 8.83 7.51 -9.61
C LYS A 126 9.09 7.53 -11.10
N GLU A 127 9.82 8.54 -11.59
CA GLU A 127 10.20 8.61 -13.00
C GLU A 127 11.22 7.53 -13.37
N PHE A 128 11.99 7.03 -12.41
CA PHE A 128 13.12 6.13 -12.63
C PHE A 128 12.87 4.69 -12.20
N ALA A 129 11.92 4.46 -11.27
CA ALA A 129 11.63 3.15 -10.69
C ALA A 129 10.13 2.88 -10.54
N ASN A 130 9.77 1.60 -10.44
CA ASN A 130 8.44 1.18 -10.01
C ASN A 130 8.45 1.06 -8.48
N ILE A 131 7.82 2.02 -7.80
CA ILE A 131 7.86 2.12 -6.34
C ILE A 131 6.58 1.56 -5.74
N TYR A 132 6.74 0.69 -4.76
CA TYR A 132 5.63 0.16 -3.97
C TYR A 132 5.94 0.36 -2.50
N PHE A 133 5.04 1.04 -1.78
CA PHE A 133 5.16 1.27 -0.35
C PHE A 133 4.01 0.58 0.37
N PHE A 134 4.36 -0.40 1.20
CA PHE A 134 3.45 -1.18 2.03
C PHE A 134 3.69 -0.89 3.51
N ILE A 135 2.60 -0.70 4.26
CA ILE A 135 2.57 -0.77 5.71
C ILE A 135 1.81 -2.03 6.13
N LEU A 136 2.47 -2.94 6.83
CA LEU A 136 1.81 -4.12 7.38
C LEU A 136 1.11 -3.77 8.68
N SER A 137 -0.16 -4.15 8.78
CA SER A 137 -0.98 -3.98 9.98
C SER A 137 -1.37 -5.32 10.60
N SER A 138 -1.75 -5.30 11.87
CA SER A 138 -2.30 -6.45 12.59
C SER A 138 -3.30 -5.96 13.63
N ASP A 139 -4.28 -6.81 13.94
CA ASP A 139 -5.07 -6.64 15.15
C ASP A 139 -4.17 -6.73 16.40
N GLU A 140 -4.63 -6.10 17.49
CA GLU A 140 -3.84 -5.95 18.71
C GLU A 140 -3.50 -7.30 19.36
N GLU A 141 -4.42 -8.26 19.38
CA GLU A 141 -4.23 -9.57 19.99
C GLU A 141 -3.18 -10.39 19.22
N ALA A 142 -3.29 -10.46 17.89
CA ALA A 142 -2.31 -11.13 17.06
C ALA A 142 -0.94 -10.44 17.11
N HIS A 143 -0.92 -9.09 17.16
CA HIS A 143 0.32 -8.32 17.33
C HIS A 143 0.98 -8.67 18.66
N LYS A 144 0.21 -8.67 19.76
CA LYS A 144 0.69 -9.02 21.10
C LYS A 144 1.24 -10.43 21.16
N GLU A 145 0.54 -11.40 20.59
CA GLU A 145 1.00 -12.80 20.54
C GLU A 145 2.35 -12.92 19.81
N ARG A 146 2.47 -12.31 18.61
CA ARG A 146 3.71 -12.30 17.84
C ARG A 146 4.83 -11.55 18.56
N PHE A 147 4.50 -10.44 19.22
CA PHE A 147 5.45 -9.64 19.98
C PHE A 147 6.04 -10.43 21.16
N VAL A 148 5.19 -11.17 21.89
CA VAL A 148 5.62 -12.08 22.96
C VAL A 148 6.50 -13.21 22.43
N LYS A 149 6.07 -13.90 21.35
CA LYS A 149 6.87 -14.97 20.72
C LYS A 149 8.26 -14.49 20.33
N ARG A 150 8.35 -13.30 19.74
CA ARG A 150 9.63 -12.67 19.35
C ARG A 150 10.51 -12.37 20.57
N ALA A 151 9.94 -11.84 21.65
CA ALA A 151 10.71 -11.54 22.87
C ALA A 151 11.33 -12.79 23.50
N VAL A 152 10.58 -13.92 23.51
CA VAL A 152 11.07 -15.22 23.99
C VAL A 152 12.22 -15.73 23.12
N GLN A 153 12.10 -15.65 21.79
CA GLN A 153 13.13 -16.13 20.86
C GLN A 153 14.44 -15.34 20.98
N ILE A 154 14.36 -14.01 21.13
CA ILE A 154 15.54 -13.13 21.06
C ILE A 154 16.32 -13.08 22.41
N HIS A 155 15.86 -13.71 23.49
CA HIS A 155 16.51 -13.73 24.81
C HIS A 155 16.84 -12.32 25.36
N ARG A 156 16.18 -11.28 24.85
CA ARG A 156 16.30 -9.89 25.35
C ARG A 156 15.40 -9.76 26.58
N GLY A 157 15.97 -10.06 27.74
CA GLY A 157 15.26 -10.21 29.02
C GLY A 157 14.12 -9.23 29.27
N GLY A 158 12.89 -9.71 29.09
CA GLY A 158 11.62 -9.21 29.66
C GLY A 158 11.16 -7.79 29.32
N LYS A 159 12.04 -6.79 29.49
CA LYS A 159 11.73 -5.35 29.45
C LYS A 159 11.13 -4.87 28.13
N GLN A 160 11.33 -5.60 27.03
CA GLN A 160 10.72 -5.24 25.75
C GLN A 160 9.18 -5.39 25.79
N LEU A 161 8.66 -6.31 26.61
CA LEU A 161 7.23 -6.55 26.79
C LEU A 161 6.53 -5.36 27.44
N ASP A 162 7.25 -4.60 28.29
CA ASP A 162 6.71 -3.41 28.96
C ASP A 162 6.37 -2.30 27.97
N PHE A 163 6.95 -2.32 26.76
CA PHE A 163 6.76 -1.31 25.73
C PHE A 163 5.75 -1.71 24.64
N PHE A 164 4.87 -2.68 24.91
CA PHE A 164 3.86 -3.07 23.92
C PHE A 164 2.95 -1.89 23.56
N ARG A 165 2.56 -1.06 24.54
CA ARG A 165 1.70 0.11 24.31
C ARG A 165 2.32 1.09 23.31
N GLU A 166 3.60 1.41 23.46
CA GLU A 166 4.33 2.31 22.57
C GLU A 166 4.49 1.70 21.17
N ASN A 167 4.73 0.39 21.08
CA ASN A 167 4.76 -0.29 19.78
C ASN A 167 3.38 -0.30 19.11
N ARG A 168 2.30 -0.34 19.88
CA ARG A 168 0.93 -0.23 19.36
C ARG A 168 0.63 1.18 18.86
N ILE A 169 1.04 2.20 19.60
CA ILE A 169 0.94 3.60 19.15
C ILE A 169 1.69 3.80 17.83
N ILE A 170 2.93 3.31 17.74
CA ILE A 170 3.73 3.38 16.50
C ILE A 170 3.05 2.63 15.35
N HIS A 171 2.45 1.48 15.63
CA HIS A 171 1.68 0.73 14.62
C HIS A 171 0.52 1.57 14.06
N ASP A 172 -0.28 2.16 14.95
CA ASP A 172 -1.45 2.94 14.55
C ASP A 172 -1.04 4.23 13.82
N HIS A 173 0.02 4.89 14.28
CA HIS A 173 0.64 6.03 13.59
C HIS A 173 1.10 5.70 12.17
N LEU A 174 1.79 4.57 11.97
CA LEU A 174 2.23 4.14 10.63
C LEU A 174 1.05 3.90 9.68
N ILE A 175 -0.06 3.34 10.17
CA ILE A 175 -1.27 3.14 9.38
C ILE A 175 -1.92 4.47 9.02
N GLU A 176 -1.97 5.40 9.97
CA GLU A 176 -2.49 6.75 9.73
C GLU A 176 -1.65 7.48 8.67
N GLN A 177 -0.33 7.49 8.83
CA GLN A 177 0.58 8.06 7.83
C GLN A 177 0.44 7.40 6.46
N ALA A 178 0.23 6.08 6.41
CA ALA A 178 -0.02 5.38 5.15
C ALA A 178 -1.29 5.87 4.46
N LYS A 179 -2.38 6.04 5.21
CA LYS A 179 -3.66 6.55 4.67
C LYS A 179 -3.52 7.98 4.17
N ILE A 180 -2.86 8.85 4.93
CA ILE A 180 -2.64 10.27 4.56
C ILE A 180 -1.82 10.38 3.27
N ASN A 181 -0.77 9.56 3.15
CA ASN A 181 0.20 9.65 2.05
C ASN A 181 -0.07 8.65 0.90
N GLY A 182 -1.20 7.93 0.93
CA GLY A 182 -1.59 7.00 -0.13
C GLY A 182 -0.71 5.75 -0.25
N ALA A 183 -0.02 5.33 0.82
CA ALA A 183 0.70 4.06 0.87
C ALA A 183 -0.27 2.89 1.14
N ASN A 184 0.08 1.70 0.66
CA ASN A 184 -0.79 0.53 0.75
C ASN A 184 -0.74 -0.07 2.16
N VAL A 185 -1.89 -0.21 2.82
CA VAL A 185 -1.98 -0.89 4.13
C VAL A 185 -2.42 -2.34 3.91
N ILE A 186 -1.61 -3.30 4.34
CA ILE A 186 -1.89 -4.74 4.19
C ILE A 186 -2.03 -5.38 5.57
N HIS A 187 -3.21 -5.95 5.85
CA HIS A 187 -3.45 -6.71 7.08
C HIS A 187 -2.71 -8.05 7.03
N ALA A 188 -1.79 -8.25 7.97
CA ALA A 188 -0.91 -9.40 8.08
C ALA A 188 -1.63 -10.60 8.74
N GLU A 189 -2.17 -11.48 7.91
CA GLU A 189 -2.81 -12.74 8.31
C GLU A 189 -1.77 -13.89 8.32
N SER A 190 -1.90 -14.84 7.39
CA SER A 190 -0.87 -15.83 7.09
C SER A 190 0.15 -15.27 6.09
N ILE A 191 1.31 -15.92 6.01
CA ILE A 191 2.37 -15.56 5.06
C ILE A 191 1.82 -15.56 3.63
N ASP A 192 1.23 -16.67 3.19
CA ASP A 192 0.73 -16.84 1.82
C ASP A 192 -0.31 -15.77 1.44
N LYS A 193 -1.33 -15.57 2.28
CA LYS A 193 -2.37 -14.56 2.02
C LYS A 193 -1.80 -13.14 1.99
N THR A 194 -0.84 -12.86 2.85
CA THR A 194 -0.21 -11.52 2.90
C THR A 194 0.63 -11.29 1.65
N LEU A 195 1.38 -12.31 1.20
CA LEU A 195 2.13 -12.26 -0.05
C LEU A 195 1.21 -12.10 -1.26
N ASP A 196 0.11 -12.86 -1.33
CA ASP A 196 -0.86 -12.75 -2.42
C ASP A 196 -1.41 -11.34 -2.55
N LYS A 197 -1.74 -10.68 -1.43
CA LYS A 197 -2.19 -9.28 -1.40
C LYS A 197 -1.10 -8.30 -1.84
N ILE A 198 0.15 -8.52 -1.45
CA ILE A 198 1.27 -7.66 -1.89
C ILE A 198 1.53 -7.84 -3.39
N LEU A 199 1.57 -9.08 -3.85
CA LEU A 199 1.82 -9.43 -5.25
C LEU A 199 0.70 -8.94 -6.16
N SER A 200 -0.56 -8.94 -5.72
CA SER A 200 -1.66 -8.39 -6.52
C SER A 200 -1.52 -6.88 -6.75
N VAL A 201 -0.89 -6.15 -5.82
CA VAL A 201 -0.55 -4.73 -5.99
C VAL A 201 0.67 -4.56 -6.89
N ILE A 202 1.72 -5.37 -6.71
CA ILE A 202 2.96 -5.27 -7.49
C ILE A 202 2.71 -5.64 -8.96
N ASN A 203 2.07 -6.79 -9.19
CA ASN A 203 1.80 -7.33 -10.51
C ASN A 203 0.52 -6.76 -11.13
N LYS A 204 -0.06 -5.71 -10.52
CA LYS A 204 -1.28 -5.06 -10.99
C LYS A 204 -1.12 -4.71 -12.46
N SER A 205 -1.79 -5.47 -13.32
CA SER A 205 -1.84 -5.23 -14.75
C SER A 205 -3.12 -4.48 -15.02
N CYS A 206 -3.05 -3.37 -15.75
CA CYS A 206 -4.20 -2.56 -16.09
C CYS A 206 -4.34 -2.42 -17.60
N ALA A 207 -5.57 -2.48 -18.08
CA ALA A 207 -5.91 -2.17 -19.45
C ALA A 207 -7.10 -1.21 -19.47
N THR A 208 -7.15 -0.36 -20.49
CA THR A 208 -8.34 0.47 -20.75
C THR A 208 -9.11 -0.16 -21.89
N ILE A 209 -10.36 -0.54 -21.61
CA ILE A 209 -11.26 -1.13 -22.60
C ILE A 209 -12.47 -0.23 -22.86
N ASN A 210 -13.07 -0.39 -24.04
CA ASN A 210 -14.25 0.37 -24.44
C ASN A 210 -15.52 -0.41 -24.06
N LEU A 211 -16.13 -0.11 -22.91
CA LEU A 211 -17.35 -0.79 -22.47
C LEU A 211 -18.60 -0.20 -23.13
N ILE A 212 -19.51 -1.07 -23.56
CA ILE A 212 -20.78 -0.73 -24.23
C ILE A 212 -22.02 -1.32 -23.54
N ASN A 213 -21.87 -1.98 -22.39
CA ASN A 213 -22.99 -2.49 -21.59
C ASN A 213 -24.02 -1.41 -21.22
N SER A 214 -25.27 -1.80 -21.00
CA SER A 214 -26.32 -0.96 -20.42
C SER A 214 -26.15 -0.80 -18.89
N ALA A 215 -26.93 0.09 -18.27
CA ALA A 215 -26.94 0.18 -16.80
C ALA A 215 -27.51 -1.09 -16.15
N ASP A 216 -28.43 -1.78 -16.82
CA ASP A 216 -28.98 -3.07 -16.36
C ASP A 216 -27.93 -4.18 -16.33
N GLU A 217 -27.01 -4.17 -17.28
CA GLU A 217 -25.92 -5.16 -17.39
C GLU A 217 -24.72 -4.83 -16.50
N LEU A 218 -24.72 -3.67 -15.83
CA LEU A 218 -23.60 -3.24 -14.99
C LEU A 218 -23.32 -4.22 -13.84
N SER A 219 -24.35 -4.87 -13.31
CA SER A 219 -24.18 -5.91 -12.28
C SER A 219 -23.32 -7.07 -12.79
N ASP A 220 -23.58 -7.59 -14.00
CA ASP A 220 -22.81 -8.72 -14.55
C ASP A 220 -21.37 -8.29 -14.88
N VAL A 221 -21.17 -7.05 -15.36
CA VAL A 221 -19.83 -6.49 -15.57
C VAL A 221 -19.05 -6.42 -14.26
N ILE A 222 -19.66 -5.91 -13.19
CA ILE A 222 -19.05 -5.86 -11.86
C ILE A 222 -18.74 -7.25 -11.35
N ASP A 223 -19.67 -8.21 -11.51
CA ASP A 223 -19.45 -9.58 -11.08
C ASP A 223 -18.30 -10.25 -11.83
N ILE A 224 -18.16 -10.02 -13.14
CA ILE A 224 -17.05 -10.55 -13.93
C ILE A 224 -15.72 -9.95 -13.45
N ILE A 225 -15.67 -8.63 -13.26
CA ILE A 225 -14.41 -7.94 -12.93
C ILE A 225 -14.01 -8.21 -11.48
N ILE A 226 -14.89 -7.93 -10.53
CA ILE A 226 -14.58 -7.88 -9.09
C ILE A 226 -14.84 -9.26 -8.47
N THR A 227 -16.08 -9.74 -8.51
CA THR A 227 -16.50 -10.96 -7.78
C THR A 227 -15.78 -12.22 -8.29
N LYS A 228 -15.78 -12.45 -9.61
CA LYS A 228 -15.25 -13.70 -10.22
C LYS A 228 -13.74 -13.70 -10.36
N ASN A 229 -13.14 -12.55 -10.67
CA ASN A 229 -11.74 -12.49 -11.06
C ASN A 229 -10.87 -11.63 -10.13
N ASN A 230 -11.47 -11.04 -9.09
CA ASN A 230 -10.77 -10.22 -8.10
C ASN A 230 -9.95 -9.09 -8.74
N GLY A 231 -10.53 -8.47 -9.76
CA GLY A 231 -10.04 -7.27 -10.42
C GLY A 231 -10.59 -5.99 -9.78
N SER A 232 -10.25 -4.85 -10.36
CA SER A 232 -10.69 -3.54 -9.89
C SER A 232 -11.04 -2.60 -11.05
N LEU A 233 -11.93 -1.64 -10.76
CA LEU A 233 -12.32 -0.54 -11.64
C LEU A 233 -11.67 0.75 -11.12
N GLU A 234 -10.68 1.27 -11.82
CA GLU A 234 -9.95 2.46 -11.37
C GLU A 234 -10.60 3.74 -11.89
N LYS A 235 -10.95 3.75 -13.18
CA LYS A 235 -11.32 4.97 -13.90
C LYS A 235 -12.33 4.69 -15.00
N VAL A 236 -13.31 5.57 -15.14
CA VAL A 236 -14.24 5.59 -16.28
C VAL A 236 -14.22 6.96 -16.92
N VAL A 237 -14.14 6.98 -18.25
CA VAL A 237 -14.13 8.19 -19.07
C VAL A 237 -15.26 8.12 -20.09
N TYR A 238 -16.12 9.13 -20.06
CA TYR A 238 -17.25 9.30 -20.97
C TYR A 238 -16.89 10.37 -22.01
N ASN A 239 -16.86 9.97 -23.28
CA ASN A 239 -16.62 10.89 -24.40
C ASN A 239 -17.97 11.41 -24.90
N ILE A 240 -18.42 12.53 -24.34
CA ILE A 240 -19.73 13.09 -24.66
C ILE A 240 -19.64 13.90 -25.96
N LYS A 241 -20.47 13.54 -26.94
CA LYS A 241 -20.51 14.23 -28.22
C LYS A 241 -20.83 15.72 -28.04
N GLY A 242 -20.02 16.59 -28.64
CA GLY A 242 -20.18 18.05 -28.55
C GLY A 242 -19.36 18.70 -27.42
N PHE A 243 -18.73 17.93 -26.54
CA PHE A 243 -17.81 18.42 -25.53
C PHE A 243 -16.36 18.15 -25.95
N LYS A 244 -15.47 19.12 -25.72
CA LYS A 244 -14.03 18.98 -26.01
C LYS A 244 -13.33 18.11 -24.96
N GLU A 245 -13.75 18.23 -23.71
CA GLU A 245 -13.18 17.49 -22.58
C GLU A 245 -14.15 16.38 -22.17
N PRO A 246 -13.64 15.15 -21.92
CA PRO A 246 -14.49 14.06 -21.49
C PRO A 246 -14.84 14.17 -20.00
N LEU A 247 -15.96 13.57 -19.60
CA LEU A 247 -16.28 13.41 -18.19
C LEU A 247 -15.44 12.26 -17.63
N VAL A 248 -14.57 12.56 -16.66
CA VAL A 248 -13.69 11.59 -16.02
C VAL A 248 -14.16 11.30 -14.60
N ARG A 249 -14.30 10.02 -14.23
CA ARG A 249 -14.54 9.58 -12.85
C ARG A 249 -13.45 8.59 -12.41
N ASN A 250 -12.73 8.92 -11.34
CA ASN A 250 -11.83 7.99 -10.65
C ASN A 250 -12.66 7.28 -9.57
N ILE A 251 -12.88 5.98 -9.73
CA ILE A 251 -13.85 5.22 -8.93
C ILE A 251 -13.14 4.32 -7.91
N ASN A 252 -11.97 3.79 -8.25
CA ASN A 252 -11.12 2.95 -7.37
C ASN A 252 -11.90 1.88 -6.59
N VAL A 253 -12.74 1.10 -7.27
CA VAL A 253 -13.54 0.05 -6.65
C VAL A 253 -12.85 -1.29 -6.84
N SER A 254 -12.54 -1.96 -5.73
CA SER A 254 -11.90 -3.28 -5.72
C SER A 254 -12.54 -4.27 -4.76
N ASP A 255 -13.38 -3.80 -3.83
CA ASP A 255 -14.05 -4.65 -2.85
C ASP A 255 -15.48 -4.98 -3.29
N GLU A 256 -15.86 -6.24 -3.06
CA GLU A 256 -17.16 -6.78 -3.44
C GLU A 256 -18.31 -6.07 -2.69
N ASP A 257 -18.14 -5.78 -1.39
CA ASP A 257 -19.17 -5.14 -0.56
C ASP A 257 -19.56 -3.74 -1.06
N SER A 258 -18.59 -2.90 -1.44
CA SER A 258 -18.89 -1.57 -1.97
C SER A 258 -19.49 -1.64 -3.37
N ALA A 259 -19.08 -2.61 -4.18
CA ALA A 259 -19.63 -2.82 -5.51
C ALA A 259 -21.11 -3.27 -5.44
N HIS A 260 -21.42 -4.25 -4.59
CA HIS A 260 -22.81 -4.71 -4.38
C HIS A 260 -23.69 -3.61 -3.80
N ARG A 261 -23.23 -2.88 -2.77
CA ARG A 261 -23.97 -1.74 -2.21
C ARG A 261 -24.28 -0.66 -3.24
N PHE A 262 -23.39 -0.45 -4.22
CA PHE A 262 -23.64 0.49 -5.30
C PHE A 262 -24.74 -0.02 -6.24
N ILE A 263 -24.68 -1.30 -6.63
CA ILE A 263 -25.69 -1.92 -7.50
C ILE A 263 -27.07 -1.99 -6.82
N GLU A 264 -27.13 -2.35 -5.54
CA GLU A 264 -28.37 -2.34 -4.76
C GLU A 264 -29.01 -0.96 -4.76
N LYS A 265 -28.24 0.08 -4.40
CA LYS A 265 -28.73 1.47 -4.41
C LYS A 265 -29.15 1.96 -5.79
N LEU A 266 -28.51 1.47 -6.85
CA LEU A 266 -28.86 1.81 -8.22
C LEU A 266 -30.17 1.14 -8.64
N ASN A 267 -30.42 -0.09 -8.19
CA ASN A 267 -31.65 -0.83 -8.50
C ASN A 267 -32.85 -0.41 -7.64
N GLU A 268 -32.62 0.08 -6.43
CA GLU A 268 -33.68 0.60 -5.54
C GLU A 268 -34.20 1.98 -5.98
N ASP A 269 -33.41 2.76 -6.73
CA ASP A 269 -33.73 4.13 -7.12
C ASP A 269 -33.83 4.25 -8.65
N GLU A 270 -35.05 4.10 -9.17
CA GLU A 270 -35.34 4.20 -10.61
C GLU A 270 -34.82 5.51 -11.23
N SER A 271 -34.90 6.63 -10.50
CA SER A 271 -34.42 7.92 -10.99
C SER A 271 -32.91 7.92 -11.21
N LYS A 272 -32.13 7.35 -10.27
CA LYS A 272 -30.67 7.22 -10.42
C LYS A 272 -30.30 6.32 -11.59
N LYS A 273 -31.05 5.24 -11.79
CA LYS A 273 -30.84 4.31 -12.89
C LYS A 273 -31.11 4.97 -14.24
N GLU A 274 -32.16 5.79 -14.31
CA GLU A 274 -32.49 6.58 -15.50
C GLU A 274 -31.37 7.60 -15.83
N TYR A 275 -30.87 8.35 -14.84
CA TYR A 275 -29.73 9.26 -15.06
C TYR A 275 -28.46 8.54 -15.54
N LEU A 276 -28.18 7.34 -15.02
CA LEU A 276 -27.03 6.57 -15.46
C LEU A 276 -27.21 6.09 -16.91
N ASN A 277 -28.42 5.66 -17.27
CA ASN A 277 -28.76 5.27 -18.64
C ASN A 277 -28.64 6.46 -19.60
N GLU A 278 -29.13 7.65 -19.23
CA GLU A 278 -28.94 8.87 -20.01
C GLU A 278 -27.45 9.15 -20.22
N LEU A 279 -26.65 9.09 -19.15
CA LEU A 279 -25.20 9.29 -19.24
C LEU A 279 -24.53 8.27 -20.16
N TYR A 280 -24.97 7.00 -20.12
CA TYR A 280 -24.44 5.95 -20.99
C TYR A 280 -24.78 6.24 -22.45
N ASN A 281 -26.00 6.71 -22.75
CA ASN A 281 -26.45 7.06 -24.10
C ASN A 281 -25.74 8.28 -24.70
N LEU A 282 -25.15 9.14 -23.86
CA LEU A 282 -24.38 10.31 -24.30
C LEU A 282 -22.99 9.97 -24.87
N SER A 283 -22.52 8.72 -24.70
CA SER A 283 -21.20 8.25 -25.12
C SER A 283 -21.34 6.95 -25.92
N GLU A 284 -20.68 6.83 -27.06
CA GLU A 284 -20.72 5.61 -27.89
C GLU A 284 -20.18 4.39 -27.14
N TYR A 285 -19.16 4.61 -26.33
CA TYR A 285 -18.57 3.63 -25.41
C TYR A 285 -17.98 4.37 -24.22
N ARG A 286 -17.65 3.63 -23.16
CA ARG A 286 -17.03 4.17 -21.94
C ARG A 286 -15.63 3.59 -21.80
N LYS A 287 -14.60 4.44 -21.92
CA LYS A 287 -13.22 3.99 -21.68
C LYS A 287 -13.07 3.68 -20.20
N THR A 288 -12.87 2.43 -19.88
CA THR A 288 -12.87 1.91 -18.52
C THR A 288 -11.53 1.25 -18.24
N THR A 289 -10.80 1.78 -17.27
CA THR A 289 -9.53 1.21 -16.82
C THR A 289 -9.82 0.13 -15.79
N ILE A 290 -9.57 -1.11 -16.19
CA ILE A 290 -9.70 -2.30 -15.36
C ILE A 290 -8.30 -2.76 -14.99
N CYS A 291 -8.13 -3.22 -13.76
CA CYS A 291 -6.90 -3.83 -13.32
C CYS A 291 -7.13 -5.22 -12.72
N ALA A 292 -6.12 -6.07 -12.77
CA ALA A 292 -6.13 -7.38 -12.15
C ALA A 292 -4.76 -7.70 -11.54
N ALA A 293 -4.72 -8.73 -10.70
CA ALA A 293 -3.50 -9.12 -9.98
C ALA A 293 -2.34 -9.56 -10.89
N ASN A 294 -2.59 -9.88 -12.16
CA ASN A 294 -1.58 -10.17 -13.17
C ASN A 294 -2.20 -10.08 -14.59
N ALA A 295 -1.35 -10.16 -15.62
CA ALA A 295 -1.79 -10.11 -17.02
C ALA A 295 -2.74 -11.26 -17.38
N GLU A 296 -2.49 -12.49 -16.92
CA GLU A 296 -3.35 -13.65 -17.22
C GLU A 296 -4.79 -13.46 -16.72
N LYS A 297 -4.96 -12.96 -15.49
CA LYS A 297 -6.28 -12.62 -14.95
C LYS A 297 -6.92 -11.44 -15.66
N LEU A 298 -6.13 -10.43 -16.04
CA LEU A 298 -6.65 -9.29 -16.81
C LEU A 298 -7.17 -9.76 -18.18
N ASP A 299 -6.39 -10.57 -18.88
CA ASP A 299 -6.77 -11.15 -20.18
C ASP A 299 -8.02 -12.02 -20.04
N LYS A 300 -8.13 -12.80 -18.95
CA LYS A 300 -9.33 -13.56 -18.62
C LYS A 300 -10.57 -12.67 -18.44
N ILE A 301 -10.45 -11.57 -17.69
CA ILE A 301 -11.55 -10.60 -17.49
C ILE A 301 -11.96 -10.00 -18.84
N ILE A 302 -11.01 -9.50 -19.63
CA ILE A 302 -11.29 -8.88 -20.92
C ILE A 302 -11.95 -9.88 -21.85
N LYS A 303 -11.48 -11.13 -21.87
CA LYS A 303 -12.08 -12.21 -22.66
C LYS A 303 -13.53 -12.49 -22.25
N GLU A 304 -13.82 -12.66 -20.95
CA GLU A 304 -15.19 -12.90 -20.47
C GLU A 304 -16.13 -11.74 -20.82
N LEU A 305 -15.68 -10.48 -20.65
CA LEU A 305 -16.46 -9.29 -21.03
C LEU A 305 -16.70 -9.22 -22.55
N THR A 306 -15.71 -9.61 -23.34
CA THR A 306 -15.82 -9.63 -24.82
C THR A 306 -16.77 -10.72 -25.29
N GLU A 307 -16.70 -11.91 -24.71
CA GLU A 307 -17.62 -13.04 -24.99
C GLU A 307 -19.08 -12.69 -24.65
N LYS A 308 -19.28 -11.83 -23.64
CA LYS A 308 -20.60 -11.28 -23.27
C LYS A 308 -21.08 -10.13 -24.17
N GLY A 309 -20.23 -9.64 -25.09
CA GLY A 309 -20.56 -8.51 -25.96
C GLY A 309 -20.50 -7.14 -25.27
N TYR A 310 -19.86 -7.04 -24.10
CA TYR A 310 -19.75 -5.78 -23.35
C TYR A 310 -18.59 -4.90 -23.80
N VAL A 311 -17.69 -5.42 -24.64
CA VAL A 311 -16.51 -4.72 -25.12
C VAL A 311 -16.68 -4.40 -26.60
N LEU A 312 -16.48 -3.12 -26.95
CA LEU A 312 -16.35 -2.69 -28.34
C LEU A 312 -14.93 -3.00 -28.83
N ASN A 313 -14.82 -3.99 -29.71
CA ASN A 313 -13.58 -4.31 -30.40
C ASN A 313 -13.36 -3.31 -31.55
N GLU A 314 -12.22 -2.63 -31.56
CA GLU A 314 -11.75 -1.82 -32.70
C GLU A 314 -11.11 -2.68 -33.79
#